data_AF-A0A9X0DGZ2-F1
#
_entry.id   AF-A0A9X0DGZ2-F1
#
_cell.length_a   1.000
_cell.length_b   1.000
_cell.length_c   1.000
_cell.angle_alpha   90.00
_cell.angle_beta   90.00
_cell.angle_gamma   90.00
#
_symmetry.space_group_name_H-M   'P 1'
#
loop_
_entity.id
_entity.type
_entity.pdbx_description
1 polymer ?
#
loop_
_entity_poly.entity_id
_entity_poly.type
_entity_poly.pdbx_seq_one_letter_code
_entity_poly.pdbx_strand_id
1 'polypeptide(L)'
;MVRFLLDSGTDIRGVPSCVPLIQACRRGQEKIVDLLLERGAKPDLPFNTPPLEVEAWREEFYPELRRFGQPDSTISMAAKAGSLSIIQKLINHGADFSHPAIGDVAFGYAVTYEYTEIVRFLLRSGATGPDGRQRILGDAIEKGLDSMVELLEYEYSRL
;
A
#
# COMPACT_ATOMS: atom_id res chain seq x y z
N MET A 1 -21.69 10.71 -9.12
CA MET A 1 -22.19 9.54 -8.36
C MET A 1 -21.55 9.42 -6.98
N VAL A 2 -20.22 9.27 -6.83
CA VAL A 2 -19.58 9.09 -5.51
C VAL A 2 -19.80 10.26 -4.53
N ARG A 3 -19.71 11.52 -4.99
CA ARG A 3 -20.09 12.70 -4.18
C ARG A 3 -21.52 12.60 -3.63
N PHE A 4 -22.46 12.20 -4.48
CA PHE A 4 -23.88 12.09 -4.13
C PHE A 4 -24.15 10.99 -3.08
N LEU A 5 -23.38 9.90 -3.10
CA LEU A 5 -23.49 8.84 -2.10
C LEU A 5 -22.89 9.27 -0.75
N LEU A 6 -21.77 9.99 -0.75
CA LEU A 6 -21.16 10.49 0.50
C LEU A 6 -21.97 11.63 1.13
N ASP A 7 -22.60 12.48 0.33
CA ASP A 7 -23.45 13.57 0.82
C ASP A 7 -24.81 13.04 1.37
N SER A 8 -25.15 11.76 1.13
CA SER A 8 -26.35 11.10 1.67
C SER A 8 -26.16 10.46 3.06
N GLY A 9 -25.02 10.67 3.71
CA GLY A 9 -24.72 10.08 5.03
C GLY A 9 -24.20 8.64 4.97
N THR A 10 -23.72 8.19 3.79
CA THR A 10 -23.05 6.89 3.67
C THR A 10 -21.76 6.92 4.49
N ASP A 11 -21.56 5.92 5.34
CA ASP A 11 -20.35 5.79 6.15
C ASP A 11 -19.11 5.79 5.25
N ILE A 12 -18.24 6.78 5.45
CA ILE A 12 -16.98 6.97 4.73
C ILE A 12 -16.04 5.76 4.87
N ARG A 13 -16.22 4.97 5.93
CA ARG A 13 -15.47 3.74 6.22
C ARG A 13 -15.94 2.55 5.39
N GLY A 14 -17.19 2.59 4.91
CA GLY A 14 -17.86 1.47 4.24
C GLY A 14 -18.03 0.26 5.15
N VAL A 15 -18.08 -0.93 4.54
CA VAL A 15 -18.29 -2.22 5.22
C VAL A 15 -17.03 -3.08 5.09
N PRO A 16 -16.79 -4.10 5.93
CA PRO A 16 -15.55 -4.90 5.87
C PRO A 16 -15.27 -5.50 4.47
N SER A 17 -16.33 -5.86 3.75
CA SER A 17 -16.27 -6.39 2.38
C SER A 17 -16.03 -5.33 1.31
N CYS A 18 -16.11 -4.04 1.66
CA CYS A 18 -15.96 -2.90 0.77
C CYS A 18 -15.53 -1.65 1.55
N VAL A 19 -14.21 -1.50 1.71
CA VAL A 19 -13.60 -0.24 2.17
C VAL A 19 -13.43 0.68 0.95
N PRO A 20 -14.19 1.80 0.85
CA PRO A 20 -14.23 2.62 -0.36
C PRO A 20 -12.86 3.15 -0.78
N LEU A 21 -12.01 3.49 0.19
CA LEU A 21 -10.68 4.02 -0.07
C LEU A 21 -9.76 2.95 -0.69
N ILE A 22 -9.74 1.73 -0.16
CA ILE A 22 -8.95 0.62 -0.73
C ILE A 22 -9.42 0.35 -2.16
N GLN A 23 -10.75 0.37 -2.39
CA GLN A 23 -11.31 0.12 -3.71
C GLN A 23 -10.95 1.21 -4.73
N ALA A 24 -10.89 2.47 -4.30
CA ALA A 24 -10.44 3.60 -5.11
C ALA A 24 -8.94 3.50 -5.43
N CYS A 25 -8.11 3.15 -4.43
CA CYS A 25 -6.67 2.93 -4.62
C CYS A 25 -6.40 1.81 -5.61
N ARG A 26 -7.07 0.66 -5.45
CA ARG A 26 -6.95 -0.51 -6.36
C ARG A 26 -7.33 -0.20 -7.81
N ARG A 27 -8.20 0.79 -8.03
CA ARG A 27 -8.66 1.21 -9.36
C ARG A 27 -7.93 2.44 -9.90
N GLY A 28 -6.95 2.99 -9.18
CA GLY A 28 -6.26 4.21 -9.59
C GLY A 28 -7.16 5.46 -9.64
N GLN A 29 -8.26 5.48 -8.88
CA GLN A 29 -9.27 6.54 -8.97
C GLN A 29 -8.89 7.76 -8.13
N GLU A 30 -7.90 8.53 -8.57
CA GLU A 30 -7.33 9.65 -7.83
C GLU A 30 -8.36 10.64 -7.26
N LYS A 31 -9.33 11.07 -8.07
CA LYS A 31 -10.37 12.03 -7.65
C LYS A 31 -11.29 11.47 -6.56
N ILE A 32 -11.44 10.15 -6.50
CA ILE A 32 -12.23 9.48 -5.46
C ILE A 32 -11.37 9.31 -4.21
N VAL A 33 -10.08 9.02 -4.35
CA VAL A 33 -9.13 9.02 -3.23
C VAL A 33 -9.11 10.39 -2.54
N ASP A 34 -8.97 11.48 -3.29
CA ASP A 34 -8.97 12.85 -2.75
C ASP A 34 -10.24 13.11 -1.93
N LEU A 35 -11.40 12.84 -2.54
CA LEU A 35 -12.70 13.03 -1.89
C LEU A 35 -12.84 12.20 -0.61
N LEU A 36 -12.34 10.96 -0.60
CA LEU A 36 -12.45 10.10 0.58
C LEU A 36 -11.53 10.56 1.70
N LEU A 37 -10.28 10.94 1.38
CA LEU A 37 -9.31 11.47 2.35
C LEU A 37 -9.76 12.82 2.92
N GLU A 38 -10.28 13.73 2.10
CA GLU A 38 -10.87 15.01 2.53
C GLU A 38 -12.04 14.83 3.50
N ARG A 39 -12.78 13.73 3.37
CA ARG A 39 -13.92 13.39 4.24
C ARG A 39 -13.52 12.56 5.47
N GLY A 40 -12.21 12.44 5.75
CA GLY A 40 -11.69 11.80 6.95
C GLY A 40 -11.57 10.27 6.87
N ALA A 41 -11.53 9.70 5.66
CA ALA A 41 -11.13 8.30 5.52
C ALA A 41 -9.70 8.11 6.06
N LYS A 42 -9.49 7.10 6.90
CA LYS A 42 -8.15 6.76 7.41
C LYS A 42 -7.29 6.25 6.25
N PRO A 43 -6.06 6.74 6.07
CA PRO A 43 -5.25 6.44 4.90
C PRO A 43 -4.49 5.10 5.01
N ASP A 44 -4.54 4.41 6.15
CA ASP A 44 -3.73 3.23 6.53
C ASP A 44 -4.58 1.95 6.70
N LEU A 45 -5.74 1.88 6.05
CA LEU A 45 -6.69 0.78 6.28
C LEU A 45 -6.14 -0.57 5.75
N PRO A 46 -6.12 -1.64 6.59
CA PRO A 46 -5.84 -3.00 6.13
C PRO A 46 -7.03 -3.58 5.34
N PHE A 47 -6.77 -4.52 4.43
CA PHE A 47 -7.78 -5.31 3.75
C PHE A 47 -8.37 -6.38 4.69
N ASN A 48 -9.69 -6.60 4.57
CA ASN A 48 -10.47 -7.58 5.33
C ASN A 48 -10.66 -7.29 6.83
N THR A 49 -10.58 -6.03 7.27
CA THR A 49 -10.86 -5.66 8.66
C THR A 49 -12.36 -5.38 8.87
N PRO A 50 -13.04 -6.03 9.83
CA PRO A 50 -14.32 -5.56 10.35
C PRO A 50 -14.16 -4.12 10.88
N PRO A 51 -15.10 -3.19 10.64
CA PRO A 51 -15.00 -1.80 11.07
C PRO A 51 -15.20 -1.60 12.59
N LEU A 52 -14.93 -2.63 13.39
CA LEU A 52 -15.02 -2.60 14.85
C LEU A 52 -13.61 -2.75 15.45
N GLU A 53 -13.23 -1.74 16.24
CA GLU A 53 -12.10 -1.66 17.18
C GLU A 53 -10.70 -1.37 16.61
N VAL A 54 -10.43 -0.07 16.49
CA VAL A 54 -9.17 0.52 16.03
C VAL A 54 -8.17 0.78 17.18
N GLU A 55 -8.08 -0.10 18.19
CA GLU A 55 -7.10 0.10 19.28
C GLU A 55 -6.22 -1.13 19.57
N ALA A 56 -6.55 -2.30 19.01
CA ALA A 56 -5.85 -3.56 19.29
C ALA A 56 -4.75 -3.94 18.29
N TRP A 57 -4.40 -3.07 17.32
CA TRP A 57 -3.34 -3.35 16.35
C TRP A 57 -1.96 -3.06 16.95
N ARG A 58 -1.50 -3.96 17.82
CA ARG A 58 -0.12 -4.07 18.31
C ARG A 58 0.36 -5.49 18.11
N GLU A 59 1.40 -5.67 17.28
CA GLU A 59 2.32 -6.83 17.14
C GLU A 59 1.71 -8.25 16.96
N GLU A 60 0.65 -8.64 17.67
CA GLU A 60 0.08 -9.99 17.73
C GLU A 60 -0.75 -10.41 16.51
N PHE A 61 -1.32 -9.48 15.73
CA PHE A 61 -2.26 -9.80 14.64
C PHE A 61 -1.61 -9.90 13.24
N TYR A 62 -0.33 -9.51 13.12
CA TYR A 62 0.43 -9.56 11.86
C TYR A 62 0.85 -10.97 11.40
N PRO A 63 1.07 -11.97 12.28
CA PRO A 63 1.40 -13.33 11.88
C PRO A 63 0.26 -14.06 11.15
N GLU A 64 -1.00 -13.89 11.55
CA GLU A 64 -2.12 -14.53 10.83
C GLU A 64 -2.32 -13.92 9.44
N LEU A 65 -2.06 -12.62 9.26
CA LEU A 65 -2.15 -11.94 7.97
C LEU A 65 -1.15 -12.48 6.93
N ARG A 66 0.03 -12.95 7.35
CA ARG A 66 0.96 -13.66 6.45
C ARG A 66 0.39 -15.00 5.97
N ARG A 67 -0.48 -15.63 6.76
CA ARG A 67 -1.03 -16.97 6.50
C ARG A 67 -2.20 -16.97 5.51
N PHE A 68 -2.87 -15.84 5.30
CA PHE A 68 -4.04 -15.70 4.41
C PHE A 68 -3.73 -15.07 3.04
N GLY A 69 -2.45 -14.87 2.71
CA GLY A 69 -2.05 -14.04 1.57
C GLY A 69 -1.93 -12.59 2.01
N GLN A 70 -0.81 -11.95 1.64
CA GLN A 70 -0.35 -10.68 2.19
C GLN A 70 -1.50 -9.65 2.31
N PRO A 71 -1.63 -8.95 3.46
CA PRO A 71 -2.72 -8.01 3.64
C PRO A 71 -2.56 -6.88 2.63
N ASP A 72 -3.46 -6.84 1.65
CA ASP A 72 -3.60 -5.68 0.79
C ASP A 72 -3.87 -4.47 1.72
N SER A 73 -3.16 -3.37 1.54
CA SER A 73 -3.39 -2.10 2.25
C SER A 73 -3.74 -1.05 1.22
N THR A 74 -4.23 0.10 1.65
CA THR A 74 -4.41 1.27 0.76
C THR A 74 -3.15 1.57 -0.06
N ILE A 75 -1.97 1.61 0.58
CA ILE A 75 -0.68 1.85 -0.08
C ILE A 75 -0.29 0.69 -0.98
N SER A 76 -0.41 -0.57 -0.54
CA SER A 76 0.00 -1.69 -1.39
C SER A 76 -0.93 -1.85 -2.61
N MET A 77 -2.20 -1.51 -2.49
CA MET A 77 -3.13 -1.40 -3.62
C MET A 77 -2.82 -0.24 -4.56
N ALA A 78 -2.40 0.91 -4.04
CA ALA A 78 -1.93 2.01 -4.86
C ALA A 78 -0.64 1.66 -5.62
N ALA A 79 0.30 0.95 -4.97
CA ALA A 79 1.52 0.44 -5.58
C ALA A 79 1.24 -0.61 -6.65
N LYS A 80 0.34 -1.58 -6.36
CA LYS A 80 -0.14 -2.56 -7.35
C LYS A 80 -0.85 -1.91 -8.54
N ALA A 81 -1.55 -0.80 -8.32
CA ALA A 81 -2.20 -0.04 -9.38
C ALA A 81 -1.24 0.89 -10.16
N GLY A 82 0.04 0.99 -9.75
CA GLY A 82 1.03 1.83 -10.42
C GLY A 82 0.82 3.33 -10.23
N SER A 83 0.12 3.77 -9.18
CA SER A 83 -0.20 5.18 -8.97
C SER A 83 0.66 5.82 -7.88
N LEU A 84 1.78 6.43 -8.30
CA LEU A 84 2.63 7.24 -7.41
C LEU A 84 1.86 8.41 -6.77
N SER A 85 0.97 9.05 -7.54
CA SER A 85 0.10 10.14 -7.07
C SER A 85 -0.73 9.71 -5.86
N ILE A 86 -1.37 8.54 -5.92
CA ILE A 86 -2.17 8.01 -4.80
C ILE A 86 -1.28 7.68 -3.61
N ILE A 87 -0.11 7.07 -3.83
CA ILE A 87 0.84 6.78 -2.74
C ILE A 87 1.21 8.08 -2.00
N GLN A 88 1.57 9.14 -2.73
CA GLN A 88 1.91 10.43 -2.13
C GLN A 88 0.72 11.06 -1.39
N LYS A 89 -0.50 10.95 -1.92
CA LYS A 89 -1.70 11.42 -1.22
C LYS A 89 -1.92 10.68 0.10
N LEU A 90 -1.80 9.36 0.11
CA LEU A 90 -1.94 8.56 1.32
C LEU A 90 -0.90 8.96 2.38
N ILE A 91 0.36 9.12 1.98
CA ILE A 91 1.45 9.55 2.87
C ILE A 91 1.23 10.97 3.40
N ASN A 92 0.82 11.92 2.55
CA ASN A 92 0.51 13.28 2.95
C ASN A 92 -0.64 13.36 3.96
N HIS A 93 -1.54 12.38 3.95
CA HIS A 93 -2.62 12.23 4.92
C HIS A 93 -2.24 11.40 6.16
N GLY A 94 -0.97 11.00 6.30
CA GLY A 94 -0.43 10.33 7.48
C GLY A 94 -0.47 8.81 7.44
N ALA A 95 -0.53 8.18 6.25
CA ALA A 95 -0.40 6.73 6.15
C ALA A 95 0.97 6.26 6.65
N ASP A 96 0.96 5.38 7.66
CA ASP A 96 2.15 4.65 8.09
C ASP A 96 2.32 3.37 7.26
N PHE A 97 3.52 3.20 6.70
CA PHE A 97 3.93 2.03 5.94
C PHE A 97 5.28 1.49 6.41
N SER A 98 5.78 1.94 7.57
CA SER A 98 7.06 1.50 8.15
C SER A 98 7.05 0.02 8.53
N HIS A 99 5.87 -0.52 8.86
CA HIS A 99 5.72 -1.92 9.21
C HIS A 99 5.94 -2.83 7.97
N PRO A 100 6.78 -3.89 8.05
CA PRO A 100 7.08 -4.75 6.90
C PRO A 100 5.85 -5.39 6.24
N ALA A 101 4.80 -5.70 7.00
CA ALA A 101 3.55 -6.22 6.44
C ALA A 101 2.81 -5.23 5.52
N ILE A 102 3.22 -3.96 5.47
CA ILE A 102 2.65 -2.91 4.63
C ILE A 102 3.71 -2.46 3.61
N GLY A 103 4.86 -1.99 4.12
CA GLY A 103 5.92 -1.40 3.30
C GLY A 103 6.55 -2.39 2.33
N ASP A 104 6.94 -3.58 2.80
CA ASP A 104 7.53 -4.60 1.91
C ASP A 104 6.52 -5.11 0.88
N VAL A 105 5.24 -5.16 1.22
CA VAL A 105 4.17 -5.62 0.31
C VAL A 105 4.00 -4.59 -0.82
N ALA A 106 3.91 -3.30 -0.47
CA ALA A 106 3.84 -2.23 -1.45
C ALA A 106 5.09 -2.18 -2.34
N PHE A 107 6.27 -2.33 -1.74
CA PHE A 107 7.54 -2.36 -2.46
C PHE A 107 7.63 -3.57 -3.40
N GLY A 108 7.24 -4.75 -2.94
CA GLY A 108 7.22 -5.98 -3.72
C GLY A 108 6.26 -5.91 -4.92
N TYR A 109 5.10 -5.26 -4.78
CA TYR A 109 4.24 -4.98 -5.92
C TYR A 109 4.89 -4.01 -6.92
N ALA A 110 5.48 -2.91 -6.45
CA ALA A 110 6.16 -1.96 -7.33
C ALA A 110 7.29 -2.62 -8.15
N VAL A 111 8.05 -3.54 -7.53
CA VAL A 111 9.08 -4.33 -8.20
C VAL A 111 8.47 -5.34 -9.17
N THR A 112 7.48 -6.13 -8.73
CA THR A 112 6.86 -7.18 -9.56
C THR A 112 6.21 -6.61 -10.82
N TYR A 113 5.68 -5.39 -10.77
CA TYR A 113 5.07 -4.69 -11.90
C TYR A 113 6.01 -3.67 -12.56
N GLU A 114 7.30 -3.67 -12.20
CA GLU A 114 8.37 -2.87 -12.79
C GLU A 114 8.15 -1.34 -12.77
N TYR A 115 7.42 -0.84 -11.76
CA TYR A 115 7.13 0.57 -11.58
C TYR A 115 8.33 1.32 -10.98
N THR A 116 9.35 1.56 -11.81
CA THR A 116 10.64 2.18 -11.44
C THR A 116 10.50 3.42 -10.55
N GLU A 117 9.62 4.36 -10.91
CA GLU A 117 9.43 5.59 -10.13
C GLU A 117 8.87 5.31 -8.72
N ILE A 118 7.97 4.33 -8.61
CA ILE A 118 7.42 3.91 -7.32
C ILE A 118 8.48 3.16 -6.50
N VAL A 119 9.27 2.29 -7.14
CA VAL A 119 10.40 1.59 -6.50
C VAL A 119 11.36 2.60 -5.87
N ARG A 120 11.81 3.59 -6.66
CA ARG A 120 12.71 4.66 -6.18
C ARG A 120 12.08 5.46 -5.05
N PHE A 121 10.82 5.84 -5.18
CA PHE A 121 10.12 6.62 -4.17
C PHE A 121 9.99 5.86 -2.84
N LEU A 122 9.58 4.59 -2.89
CA LEU A 122 9.41 3.75 -1.69
C LEU A 122 10.76 3.48 -0.99
N LEU A 123 11.85 3.26 -1.75
CA LEU A 123 13.20 3.12 -1.17
C LEU A 123 13.64 4.37 -0.41
N ARG A 124 13.49 5.55 -1.04
CA ARG A 124 13.84 6.83 -0.40
C ARG A 124 12.99 7.13 0.83
N SER A 125 11.77 6.60 0.85
CA SER A 125 10.83 6.77 1.97
C SER A 125 11.07 5.75 3.10
N GLY A 126 12.07 4.88 3.00
CA GLY A 126 12.39 3.88 4.01
C GLY A 126 11.34 2.77 4.14
N ALA A 127 10.57 2.51 3.06
CA ALA A 127 9.45 1.57 3.08
C ALA A 127 9.86 0.11 3.35
N THR A 128 11.14 -0.24 3.17
CA THR A 128 11.61 -1.61 3.34
C THR A 128 12.96 -1.66 4.05
N GLY A 129 13.07 -2.54 5.05
CA GLY A 129 14.30 -2.78 5.79
C GLY A 129 15.29 -3.66 5.01
N PRO A 130 16.51 -3.91 5.55
CA PRO A 130 17.48 -4.81 4.92
C PRO A 130 16.92 -6.20 4.55
N ASP A 131 16.19 -6.84 5.47
CA ASP A 131 15.63 -8.18 5.25
C ASP A 131 14.58 -8.19 4.13
N GLY A 132 13.71 -7.17 4.12
CA GLY A 132 12.69 -6.97 3.09
C GLY A 132 13.32 -6.75 1.71
N ARG A 133 14.35 -5.90 1.64
CA ARG A 133 15.13 -5.64 0.42
C ARG A 133 15.78 -6.90 -0.14
N GLN A 134 16.41 -7.71 0.71
CA GLN A 134 17.06 -8.95 0.28
C GLN A 134 16.03 -9.95 -0.25
N ARG A 135 14.92 -10.14 0.45
CA ARG A 135 13.84 -11.03 0.02
C ARG A 135 13.25 -10.60 -1.32
N ILE A 136 12.93 -9.32 -1.47
CA ILE A 136 12.30 -8.78 -2.69
C ILE A 136 13.27 -8.81 -3.88
N LEU A 137 14.57 -8.62 -3.65
CA LEU A 137 15.60 -8.84 -4.67
C LEU A 137 15.63 -10.32 -5.10
N GLY A 138 15.59 -11.26 -4.14
CA GLY A 138 15.47 -12.70 -4.44
C GLY A 138 14.23 -13.02 -5.28
N ASP A 139 13.06 -12.49 -4.89
CA ASP A 139 11.80 -12.66 -5.64
C ASP A 139 11.92 -12.11 -7.08
N ALA A 140 12.65 -11.00 -7.29
CA ALA A 140 12.88 -10.41 -8.61
C ALA A 140 13.81 -11.28 -9.48
N ILE A 141 14.87 -11.84 -8.89
CA ILE A 141 15.79 -12.77 -9.56
C ILE A 141 15.06 -14.04 -9.97
N GLU A 142 14.28 -14.65 -9.07
CA GLU A 142 13.51 -15.87 -9.35
C GLU A 142 12.49 -15.69 -10.48
N LYS A 143 11.94 -14.47 -10.61
CA LYS A 143 10.99 -14.11 -11.67
C LYS A 143 11.65 -13.65 -12.97
N GLY A 144 12.98 -13.50 -13.01
CA GLY A 144 13.71 -13.01 -14.18
C GLY A 144 13.46 -11.53 -14.50
N LEU A 145 13.24 -10.69 -13.48
CA LEU A 145 13.02 -9.25 -13.65
C LEU A 145 14.35 -8.50 -13.76
N ASP A 146 15.15 -8.79 -14.78
CA ASP A 146 16.55 -8.35 -14.90
C ASP A 146 16.72 -6.83 -14.76
N SER A 147 15.84 -6.03 -15.40
CA SER A 147 15.86 -4.57 -15.29
C SER A 147 15.62 -4.08 -13.86
N MET A 148 14.77 -4.78 -13.10
CA MET A 148 14.52 -4.47 -11.70
C MET A 148 15.66 -4.95 -10.81
N VAL A 149 16.28 -6.09 -11.10
CA VAL A 149 17.46 -6.56 -10.37
C VAL A 149 18.58 -5.54 -10.47
N GLU A 150 18.92 -5.10 -11.69
CA GLU A 150 19.94 -4.06 -11.91
C GLU A 150 19.60 -2.75 -11.17
N LEU A 151 18.35 -2.31 -11.26
CA LEU A 151 17.87 -1.12 -10.54
C LEU A 151 18.03 -1.26 -9.02
N LEU A 152 17.61 -2.39 -8.46
CA LEU A 152 17.65 -2.64 -7.03
C LEU A 152 19.09 -2.73 -6.51
N GLU A 153 19.97 -3.46 -7.19
CA GLU A 153 21.40 -3.55 -6.84
C GLU A 153 22.05 -2.16 -6.89
N TYR A 154 21.74 -1.38 -7.93
CA TYR A 154 22.23 -0.01 -8.05
C TYR A 154 21.78 0.87 -6.87
N GLU A 155 20.48 0.88 -6.55
CA GLU A 155 19.97 1.70 -5.44
C GLU A 155 20.49 1.22 -4.08
N TYR A 156 20.64 -0.08 -3.87
CA TYR A 156 21.10 -0.64 -2.60
C TYR A 156 22.57 -0.29 -2.30
N SER A 157 23.40 -0.16 -3.33
CA SER A 157 24.80 0.27 -3.17
C SER A 157 24.96 1.71 -2.69
N ARG A 158 23.87 2.51 -2.70
CA ARG A 158 23.87 3.95 -2.42
C ARG A 158 23.19 4.33 -1.10
N LEU A 159 22.62 3.36 -0.39
CA LEU A 159 21.95 3.52 0.90
C LEU A 159 22.92 3.24 2.05
#